data_AF-A0A832G8J1-F1
#
_entry.id   AF-A0A832G8J1-F1
#
_cell.length_a   1.000
_cell.length_b   1.000
_cell.length_c   1.000
_cell.angle_alpha   90.00
_cell.angle_beta   90.00
_cell.angle_gamma   90.00
#
_symmetry.space_group_name_H-M   'P 1'
#
loop_
_entity.id
_entity.type
_entity.pdbx_description
1 polymer ?
#
loop_
_entity_poly.entity_id
_entity_poly.type
_entity_poly.pdbx_seq_one_letter_code
_entity_poly.pdbx_strand_id
1 'polypeptide(L)'
;MNYFYDVLILIFLLGLFGYTHSVLASLKVKEFIKQQFGNAIAFYRLFYNLFSLVSLYLIWEYAPHPSLRIYKLSPPFDYLVLIPQFISLIGIIWCFRYICFKEFLGLSQIERFLNKEYSEDELDEKMTFRVEGPYKYSRHPIYFFSIVFLVFRAEMDLFYLTMLIAFIIYFYIGSVYEEKKLIRIFGKVYEDYQKEVPRIFPIKIFNNKS
;
A
#
# COMPACT_ATOMS: atom_id res chain seq x y z
N MET A 1 3.53 22.42 -24.08
CA MET A 1 3.81 21.02 -23.69
C MET A 1 2.69 20.15 -24.21
N ASN A 2 2.99 18.92 -24.59
CA ASN A 2 1.97 18.01 -25.09
C ASN A 2 1.57 17.09 -23.94
N TYR A 3 0.49 17.48 -23.24
CA TYR A 3 -0.02 16.78 -22.06
C TYR A 3 -0.24 15.28 -22.29
N PHE A 4 -0.54 14.87 -23.52
CA PHE A 4 -0.68 13.45 -23.85
C PHE A 4 0.63 12.68 -23.65
N TYR A 5 1.76 13.20 -24.17
CA TYR A 5 3.06 12.57 -23.97
C TYR A 5 3.51 12.62 -22.51
N ASP A 6 3.26 13.74 -21.82
CA ASP A 6 3.61 13.88 -20.40
C ASP A 6 2.89 12.83 -19.54
N VAL A 7 1.59 12.62 -19.78
CA VAL A 7 0.79 11.59 -19.10
C VAL A 7 1.26 10.19 -19.46
N LEU A 8 1.60 9.91 -20.73
CA LEU A 8 2.12 8.60 -21.13
C LEU A 8 3.45 8.26 -20.44
N ILE A 9 4.36 9.23 -20.36
CA ILE A 9 5.64 9.07 -19.65
C ILE A 9 5.38 8.82 -18.16
N LEU A 10 4.48 9.59 -17.55
CA LEU A 10 4.14 9.42 -16.14
C LEU A 10 3.53 8.04 -15.85
N ILE A 11 2.57 7.59 -16.67
CA ILE A 11 1.98 6.25 -16.57
C ILE A 11 3.04 5.17 -16.73
N PHE A 12 3.95 5.33 -17.70
CA PHE A 12 5.05 4.39 -17.92
C PHE A 12 5.97 4.30 -16.69
N LEU A 13 6.39 5.44 -16.13
CA LEU A 13 7.24 5.49 -14.94
C LEU A 13 6.56 4.87 -13.73
N LEU A 14 5.27 5.15 -13.51
CA LEU A 14 4.49 4.55 -12.42
C LEU A 14 4.27 3.05 -12.63
N GLY A 15 4.04 2.62 -13.87
CA GLY A 15 3.96 1.21 -14.23
C GLY A 15 5.28 0.46 -14.00
N LEU A 16 6.40 1.08 -14.39
CA LEU A 16 7.74 0.56 -14.13
C LEU A 16 8.02 0.48 -12.62
N PHE A 17 7.65 1.50 -11.86
CA PHE A 17 7.73 1.48 -10.40
C PHE A 17 6.90 0.34 -9.81
N GLY A 18 5.62 0.23 -10.18
CA GLY A 18 4.73 -0.82 -9.69
C GLY A 18 5.24 -2.23 -10.03
N TYR A 19 5.78 -2.41 -11.24
CA TYR A 19 6.39 -3.67 -11.67
C TYR A 19 7.65 -4.00 -10.85
N THR A 20 8.61 -3.07 -10.77
CA THR A 20 9.86 -3.28 -10.02
C THR A 20 9.60 -3.53 -8.55
N HIS A 21 8.70 -2.76 -7.92
CA HIS A 21 8.29 -2.96 -6.54
C HIS A 21 7.66 -4.36 -6.35
N SER A 22 6.74 -4.77 -7.24
CA SER A 22 6.09 -6.09 -7.15
C SER A 22 7.07 -7.25 -7.35
N VAL A 23 8.05 -7.11 -8.25
CA VAL A 23 9.10 -8.11 -8.47
C VAL A 23 9.97 -8.26 -7.23
N LEU A 24 10.45 -7.14 -6.67
CA LEU A 24 11.27 -7.14 -5.46
C LEU A 24 10.49 -7.62 -4.21
N ALA A 25 9.18 -7.40 -4.16
CA ALA A 25 8.31 -7.94 -3.11
C ALA A 25 8.14 -9.47 -3.19
N SER A 26 8.38 -10.07 -4.36
CA SER A 26 8.04 -11.47 -4.62
C SER A 26 8.93 -12.44 -3.82
N LEU A 27 8.33 -13.59 -3.46
CA LEU A 27 9.07 -14.66 -2.78
C LEU A 27 10.26 -15.17 -3.59
N LYS A 28 10.15 -15.23 -4.93
CA LYS A 28 11.23 -15.69 -5.82
C LYS A 28 12.50 -14.86 -5.67
N VAL A 29 12.37 -13.53 -5.65
CA VAL A 29 13.53 -12.64 -5.48
C VAL A 29 14.09 -12.79 -4.07
N LYS A 30 13.24 -12.87 -3.05
CA LYS A 30 13.68 -13.07 -1.66
C LYS A 30 14.43 -14.39 -1.47
N GLU A 31 13.95 -15.48 -2.08
CA GLU A 31 14.62 -16.79 -2.08
C GLU A 31 15.96 -16.74 -2.82
N PHE A 32 16.04 -16.06 -3.96
CA PHE A 32 17.30 -15.85 -4.67
C PHE A 32 18.31 -15.09 -3.80
N ILE A 33 17.90 -13.97 -3.18
CA ILE A 33 18.78 -13.20 -2.30
C ILE A 33 19.18 -14.03 -1.07
N LYS A 34 18.27 -14.81 -0.48
CA LYS A 34 18.60 -15.77 0.59
C LYS A 34 19.69 -16.74 0.15
N GLN A 35 19.59 -17.35 -1.02
CA GLN A 35 20.58 -18.31 -1.50
C GLN A 35 21.97 -17.69 -1.69
N GLN A 36 22.04 -16.40 -2.02
CA GLN A 36 23.31 -15.69 -2.24
C GLN A 36 23.91 -15.12 -0.95
N PHE A 37 23.08 -14.67 -0.01
CA PHE A 37 23.52 -13.87 1.14
C PHE A 37 23.17 -14.47 2.52
N GLY A 38 22.49 -15.62 2.57
CA GLY A 38 22.08 -16.29 3.81
C GLY A 38 21.33 -15.37 4.76
N ASN A 39 21.71 -15.41 6.05
CA ASN A 39 21.15 -14.57 7.12
C ASN A 39 21.15 -13.05 6.86
N ALA A 40 21.99 -12.53 5.96
CA ALA A 40 21.98 -11.10 5.62
C ALA A 40 20.69 -10.65 4.90
N ILE A 41 19.85 -11.59 4.46
CA ILE A 41 18.48 -11.32 3.99
C ILE A 41 17.65 -10.54 5.02
N ALA A 42 18.00 -10.56 6.31
CA ALA A 42 17.37 -9.75 7.35
C ALA A 42 17.33 -8.24 7.02
N PHE A 43 18.34 -7.72 6.31
CA PHE A 43 18.41 -6.30 5.91
C PHE A 43 17.59 -5.98 4.64
N TYR A 44 17.20 -7.00 3.88
CA TYR A 44 16.56 -6.84 2.57
C TYR A 44 15.28 -6.02 2.66
N ARG A 45 14.44 -6.27 3.68
CA ARG A 45 13.15 -5.58 3.82
C ARG A 45 13.31 -4.08 4.03
N LEU A 46 14.26 -3.68 4.88
CA LEU A 46 14.55 -2.27 5.12
C LEU A 46 15.08 -1.59 3.86
N PHE A 47 16.02 -2.23 3.18
CA PHE A 47 16.56 -1.73 1.91
C PHE A 47 15.47 -1.60 0.84
N TYR A 48 14.64 -2.63 0.69
CA TYR A 48 13.52 -2.65 -0.24
C TYR A 48 12.52 -1.52 0.01
N ASN A 49 12.14 -1.30 1.27
CA ASN A 49 11.24 -0.21 1.65
C ASN A 49 11.85 1.16 1.35
N LEU A 50 13.13 1.35 1.69
CA LEU A 50 13.86 2.59 1.40
C LEU A 50 13.98 2.83 -0.10
N PHE A 51 14.37 1.81 -0.87
CA PHE A 51 14.46 1.85 -2.32
C PHE A 51 13.11 2.22 -2.95
N SER A 52 12.02 1.64 -2.47
CA SER A 52 10.67 1.95 -2.95
C SER A 52 10.28 3.40 -2.66
N LEU A 53 10.56 3.89 -1.45
CA LEU A 53 10.27 5.27 -1.07
C LEU A 53 11.08 6.27 -1.91
N VAL A 54 12.39 6.04 -2.04
CA VAL A 54 13.29 6.88 -2.83
C VAL A 54 12.89 6.88 -4.29
N SER A 55 12.60 5.71 -4.88
CA SER A 55 12.19 5.60 -6.28
C SER A 55 10.90 6.37 -6.55
N LEU A 56 9.92 6.26 -5.65
CA LEU A 56 8.66 7.00 -5.79
C LEU A 56 8.86 8.51 -5.64
N TYR A 57 9.71 8.94 -4.71
CA TYR A 57 10.09 10.35 -4.55
C TYR A 57 10.80 10.89 -5.80
N LEU A 58 11.71 10.12 -6.41
CA LEU A 58 12.37 10.51 -7.64
C LEU A 58 11.38 10.64 -8.81
N ILE A 59 10.38 9.77 -8.91
CA ILE A 59 9.29 9.93 -9.89
C ILE A 59 8.51 11.21 -9.59
N TRP A 60 8.16 11.46 -8.33
CA TRP A 60 7.47 12.69 -7.96
C TRP A 60 8.27 13.95 -8.31
N GLU A 61 9.58 13.96 -8.09
CA GLU A 61 10.42 15.14 -8.32
C GLU A 61 10.73 15.36 -9.82
N TYR A 62 11.04 14.29 -10.55
CA TYR A 62 11.65 14.38 -11.89
C TYR A 62 10.73 13.98 -13.05
N ALA A 63 9.55 13.40 -12.80
CA ALA A 63 8.62 13.07 -13.88
C ALA A 63 8.00 14.34 -14.50
N PRO A 64 7.44 14.26 -15.72
CA PRO A 64 6.66 15.35 -16.28
C PRO A 64 5.48 15.73 -15.38
N HIS A 65 5.31 17.02 -15.14
CA HIS A 65 4.20 17.58 -14.35
C HIS A 65 3.22 18.31 -15.27
N PRO A 66 2.27 17.60 -15.90
CA PRO A 66 1.25 18.25 -16.71
C PRO A 66 0.38 19.14 -15.81
N SER A 67 0.64 20.45 -15.86
CA SER A 67 0.01 21.48 -15.01
C SER A 67 -1.42 21.83 -15.42
N LEU A 68 -2.07 21.00 -16.24
CA LEU A 68 -3.46 21.20 -16.62
C LEU A 68 -4.33 21.05 -15.38
N ARG A 69 -4.86 22.16 -14.89
CA ARG A 69 -5.81 22.18 -13.78
C ARG A 69 -7.14 21.56 -14.22
N ILE A 70 -7.57 20.52 -13.53
CA ILE A 70 -8.86 19.84 -13.74
C ILE A 70 -9.96 20.60 -12.99
N TYR A 71 -9.72 20.89 -11.71
CA TYR A 71 -10.62 21.71 -10.92
C TYR A 71 -9.87 22.44 -9.80
N LYS A 72 -10.51 23.50 -9.31
CA LYS A 72 -10.16 24.17 -8.06
C LYS A 72 -11.45 24.56 -7.35
N LEU A 73 -11.63 24.08 -6.13
CA LEU A 73 -12.78 24.43 -5.32
C LEU A 73 -12.63 25.86 -4.80
N SER A 74 -13.76 26.58 -4.75
CA SER A 74 -13.81 27.91 -4.14
C SER A 74 -14.23 27.80 -2.66
N PRO A 75 -13.83 28.74 -1.81
CA PRO A 75 -14.33 28.82 -0.44
C PRO A 75 -15.87 28.82 -0.37
N PRO A 76 -16.47 28.10 0.59
CA PRO A 76 -15.83 27.34 1.68
C PRO A 76 -15.50 25.87 1.35
N PHE A 77 -15.75 25.42 0.11
CA PHE A 77 -15.65 24.00 -0.26
C PHE A 77 -14.22 23.45 -0.25
N ASP A 78 -13.22 24.32 -0.46
CA ASP A 78 -11.80 23.99 -0.33
C ASP A 78 -11.45 23.54 1.10
N TYR A 79 -12.02 24.17 2.13
CA TYR A 79 -11.84 23.77 3.52
C TYR A 79 -12.63 22.51 3.90
N LEU A 80 -13.82 22.32 3.34
CA LEU A 80 -14.65 21.15 3.63
C LEU A 80 -13.96 19.83 3.26
N VAL A 81 -13.09 19.86 2.26
CA VAL A 81 -12.26 18.71 1.85
C VAL A 81 -11.29 18.26 2.94
N LEU A 82 -10.87 19.14 3.85
CA LEU A 82 -9.97 18.78 4.95
C LEU A 82 -10.62 17.82 5.95
N ILE A 83 -11.95 17.83 6.07
CA ILE A 83 -12.70 16.97 6.99
C ILE A 83 -12.46 15.48 6.67
N PRO A 84 -12.78 14.97 5.46
CA PRO A 84 -12.51 13.57 5.12
C PRO A 84 -11.01 13.24 5.12
N GLN A 85 -10.12 14.19 4.80
CA GLN A 85 -8.67 13.96 4.92
C GLN A 85 -8.24 13.74 6.37
N PHE A 86 -8.73 14.57 7.30
CA PHE A 86 -8.40 14.45 8.72
C PHE A 86 -8.97 13.15 9.33
N ILE A 87 -10.21 12.80 8.99
CA ILE A 87 -10.82 11.51 9.37
C ILE A 87 -9.97 10.35 8.84
N SER A 88 -9.50 10.44 7.60
CA SER A 88 -8.64 9.42 7.00
C SER A 88 -7.30 9.29 7.71
N LEU A 89 -6.69 10.41 8.10
CA LEU A 89 -5.45 10.40 8.85
C LEU A 89 -5.63 9.71 10.22
N ILE A 90 -6.71 10.01 10.93
CA ILE A 90 -7.07 9.29 12.17
C ILE A 90 -7.28 7.80 11.89
N GLY A 91 -7.95 7.44 10.80
CA GLY A 91 -8.14 6.06 10.37
C GLY A 91 -6.82 5.32 10.10
N ILE A 92 -5.86 5.96 9.44
CA ILE A 92 -4.51 5.42 9.21
C ILE A 92 -3.79 5.19 10.56
N ILE A 93 -3.83 6.17 11.46
CA ILE A 93 -3.24 6.05 12.80
C ILE A 93 -3.89 4.90 13.58
N TRP A 94 -5.21 4.74 13.46
CA TRP A 94 -5.93 3.63 14.06
C TRP A 94 -5.47 2.26 13.51
N CYS A 95 -5.22 2.16 12.20
CA CYS A 95 -4.68 0.95 11.57
C CYS A 95 -3.29 0.58 12.12
N PHE A 96 -2.42 1.57 12.36
CA PHE A 96 -1.08 1.31 12.89
C PHE A 96 -1.06 0.66 14.27
N ARG A 97 -2.14 0.75 15.05
CA ARG A 97 -2.25 0.00 16.33
C ARG A 97 -2.32 -1.52 16.14
N TYR A 98 -2.70 -1.97 14.95
CA TYR A 98 -2.88 -3.38 14.62
C TYR A 98 -1.76 -3.93 13.72
N ILE A 99 -0.87 -3.07 13.22
CA ILE A 99 0.28 -3.44 12.39
C ILE A 99 1.54 -3.28 13.24
N CYS A 100 2.41 -4.28 13.25
CA CYS A 100 3.72 -4.12 13.86
C CYS A 100 4.61 -3.28 12.93
N PHE A 101 4.73 -1.98 13.22
CA PHE A 101 5.49 -1.06 12.37
C PHE A 101 6.96 -1.45 12.19
N LYS A 102 7.59 -2.01 13.24
CA LYS A 102 8.97 -2.53 13.16
C LYS A 102 9.09 -3.70 12.18
N GLU A 103 8.14 -4.64 12.19
CA GLU A 103 8.09 -5.77 11.24
C GLU A 103 7.84 -5.25 9.82
N PHE A 104 6.91 -4.29 9.67
CA PHE A 104 6.60 -3.68 8.39
C PHE A 104 7.83 -3.01 7.76
N LEU A 105 8.59 -2.23 8.54
CA LEU A 105 9.81 -1.57 8.07
C LEU A 105 10.98 -2.52 7.80
N GLY A 106 11.06 -3.66 8.48
CA GLY A 106 12.25 -4.53 8.43
C GLY A 106 13.17 -4.42 9.65
N LEU A 107 12.82 -3.61 10.64
CA LEU A 107 13.67 -3.37 11.82
C LEU A 107 13.70 -4.58 12.76
N SER A 108 12.58 -5.30 12.88
CA SER A 108 12.52 -6.50 13.73
C SER A 108 13.41 -7.63 13.20
N GLN A 109 13.53 -7.76 11.88
CA GLN A 109 14.41 -8.73 11.22
C GLN A 109 15.87 -8.43 11.55
N ILE A 110 16.27 -7.16 11.48
CA ILE A 110 17.61 -6.70 11.83
C ILE A 110 17.90 -6.92 13.32
N GLU A 111 16.95 -6.59 14.20
CA GLU A 111 17.08 -6.80 15.65
C GLU A 111 17.31 -8.29 15.97
N ARG A 112 16.53 -9.19 15.37
CA ARG A 112 16.73 -10.65 15.49
C ARG A 112 18.08 -11.10 14.92
N PHE A 113 18.54 -10.52 13.81
CA PHE A 113 19.83 -10.84 13.21
C PHE A 113 20.99 -10.46 14.13
N LEU A 114 20.96 -9.25 14.69
CA LEU A 114 21.97 -8.76 15.64
C LEU A 114 22.01 -9.60 16.92
N ASN A 115 20.86 -10.08 17.38
CA ASN A 115 20.74 -10.95 18.55
C ASN A 115 21.03 -12.43 18.27
N LYS A 116 21.35 -12.82 17.03
CA LYS A 116 21.56 -14.23 16.58
C LYS A 116 20.33 -15.13 16.73
N GLU A 117 19.14 -14.54 16.68
CA GLU A 117 17.84 -15.21 16.76
C GLU A 117 17.12 -15.28 15.40
N TYR A 118 17.74 -14.74 14.35
CA TYR A 118 17.18 -14.74 13.00
C TYR A 118 17.29 -16.12 12.35
N SER A 119 16.21 -16.53 11.69
CA SER A 119 16.19 -17.71 10.83
C SER A 119 16.08 -17.27 9.37
N GLU A 120 16.88 -17.87 8.50
CA GLU A 120 16.84 -17.60 7.06
C GLU A 120 15.50 -17.99 6.40
N ASP A 121 14.65 -18.75 7.08
CA ASP A 121 13.29 -19.05 6.60
C ASP A 121 12.33 -17.87 6.81
N GLU A 122 12.75 -16.85 7.54
CA GLU A 122 11.99 -15.61 7.79
C GLU A 122 12.12 -14.61 6.62
N LEU A 123 11.61 -15.00 5.44
CA LEU A 123 11.65 -14.19 4.22
C LEU A 123 10.72 -12.96 4.24
N ASP A 124 9.83 -12.87 5.23
CA ASP A 124 8.81 -11.84 5.30
C ASP A 124 8.50 -11.46 6.76
N GLU A 125 7.57 -10.53 6.95
CA GLU A 125 7.05 -10.23 8.28
C GLU A 125 6.37 -11.44 8.92
N LYS A 126 6.47 -11.55 10.25
CA LYS A 126 5.66 -12.49 11.01
C LYS A 126 4.21 -12.02 11.01
N MET A 127 3.42 -12.59 10.12
CA MET A 127 2.00 -12.28 10.00
C MET A 127 1.23 -12.84 11.20
N THR A 128 0.45 -11.99 11.86
CA THR A 128 -0.53 -12.42 12.87
C THR A 128 -1.92 -12.14 12.34
N PHE A 129 -2.78 -13.15 12.34
CA PHE A 129 -4.17 -12.97 11.92
C PHE A 129 -4.93 -12.15 12.97
N ARG A 130 -5.45 -10.99 12.56
CA ARG A 130 -6.22 -10.08 13.43
C ARG A 130 -7.45 -9.58 12.70
N VAL A 131 -8.62 -9.71 13.34
CA VAL A 131 -9.93 -9.25 12.82
C VAL A 131 -10.55 -8.25 13.80
N GLU A 132 -9.71 -7.37 14.34
CA GLU A 132 -10.08 -6.39 15.36
C GLU A 132 -9.99 -4.96 14.83
N GLY A 133 -10.67 -4.04 15.53
CA GLY A 133 -10.68 -2.63 15.17
C GLY A 133 -11.11 -2.37 13.72
N PRO A 134 -10.28 -1.69 12.90
CA PRO A 134 -10.66 -1.33 11.54
C PRO A 134 -10.83 -2.55 10.62
N TYR A 135 -10.17 -3.67 10.95
CA TYR A 135 -10.27 -4.93 10.21
C TYR A 135 -11.65 -5.60 10.37
N LYS A 136 -12.53 -5.13 11.28
CA LYS A 136 -13.94 -5.58 11.32
C LYS A 136 -14.78 -5.02 10.17
N TYR A 137 -14.34 -3.92 9.56
CA TYR A 137 -15.12 -3.16 8.58
C TYR A 137 -14.56 -3.28 7.17
N SER A 138 -13.25 -3.47 7.03
CA SER A 138 -12.56 -3.62 5.77
C SER A 138 -11.36 -4.54 5.95
N ARG A 139 -11.09 -5.42 4.98
CA ARG A 139 -9.90 -6.29 5.02
C ARG A 139 -8.62 -5.51 4.78
N HIS A 140 -8.71 -4.37 4.09
CA HIS A 140 -7.61 -3.48 3.76
C HIS A 140 -7.93 -2.04 4.18
N PRO A 141 -8.09 -1.77 5.49
CA PRO A 141 -8.57 -0.49 5.97
C PRO A 141 -7.54 0.63 5.70
N ILE A 142 -6.25 0.32 5.74
CA ILE A 142 -5.19 1.29 5.42
C ILE A 142 -5.27 1.74 3.96
N TYR A 143 -5.62 0.85 3.02
CA TYR A 143 -5.85 1.23 1.62
C TYR A 143 -7.08 2.12 1.49
N PHE A 144 -8.18 1.78 2.18
CA PHE A 144 -9.38 2.61 2.18
C PHE A 144 -9.09 4.04 2.66
N PHE A 145 -8.51 4.20 3.85
CA PHE A 145 -8.20 5.53 4.36
C PHE A 145 -7.16 6.27 3.51
N SER A 146 -6.18 5.56 2.94
CA SER A 146 -5.24 6.17 1.98
C SER A 146 -5.94 6.69 0.73
N ILE A 147 -6.87 5.92 0.15
CA ILE A 147 -7.65 6.34 -1.01
C ILE A 147 -8.49 7.58 -0.68
N VAL A 148 -9.21 7.57 0.45
CA VAL A 148 -10.02 8.73 0.87
C VAL A 148 -9.11 9.96 1.05
N PHE A 149 -7.98 9.82 1.72
CA PHE A 149 -7.03 10.92 1.90
C PHE A 149 -6.54 11.51 0.57
N LEU A 150 -6.23 10.66 -0.40
CA LEU A 150 -5.69 11.06 -1.70
C LEU A 150 -6.78 11.66 -2.63
N VAL A 151 -7.99 11.13 -2.62
CA VAL A 151 -9.10 11.59 -3.47
C VAL A 151 -9.55 13.01 -3.06
N PHE A 152 -9.69 13.24 -1.76
CA PHE A 152 -10.24 14.50 -1.26
C PHE A 152 -9.18 15.60 -1.27
N ARG A 153 -9.14 16.41 -2.34
CA ARG A 153 -8.28 17.60 -2.44
C ARG A 153 -9.00 18.80 -3.05
N ALA A 154 -8.62 20.00 -2.60
CA ALA A 154 -9.22 21.26 -3.03
C ALA A 154 -8.83 21.67 -4.46
N GLU A 155 -7.63 21.28 -4.89
CA GLU A 155 -7.13 21.51 -6.25
C GLU A 155 -6.64 20.17 -6.83
N MET A 156 -7.01 19.93 -8.09
CA MET A 156 -6.63 18.74 -8.84
C MET A 156 -6.06 19.18 -10.18
N ASP A 157 -4.82 18.76 -10.44
CA ASP A 157 -4.18 18.85 -11.73
C ASP A 157 -4.08 17.47 -12.39
N LEU A 158 -3.73 17.46 -13.67
CA LEU A 158 -3.63 16.24 -14.46
C LEU A 158 -2.51 15.32 -13.96
N PHE A 159 -1.41 15.89 -13.44
CA PHE A 159 -0.32 15.14 -12.83
C PHE A 159 -0.83 14.28 -11.67
N TYR A 160 -1.47 14.91 -10.69
CA TYR A 160 -1.94 14.18 -9.53
C TYR A 160 -3.13 13.29 -9.84
N LEU A 161 -4.05 13.69 -10.71
CA LEU A 161 -5.15 12.82 -11.12
C LEU A 161 -4.61 11.50 -11.70
N THR A 162 -3.54 11.58 -12.50
CA THR A 162 -2.86 10.41 -13.05
C THR A 162 -2.22 9.56 -11.94
N MET A 163 -1.50 10.18 -11.00
CA MET A 163 -0.92 9.51 -9.83
C MET A 163 -2.00 8.81 -8.98
N LEU A 164 -3.11 9.50 -8.71
CA LEU A 164 -4.23 9.02 -7.91
C LEU A 164 -4.85 7.76 -8.52
N ILE A 165 -5.15 7.79 -9.82
CA ILE A 165 -5.72 6.64 -10.54
C ILE A 165 -4.72 5.47 -10.52
N ALA A 166 -3.44 5.72 -10.78
CA ALA A 166 -2.40 4.70 -10.75
C ALA A 166 -2.28 4.05 -9.37
N PHE A 167 -2.31 4.84 -8.28
CA PHE A 167 -2.28 4.32 -6.92
C PHE A 167 -3.52 3.53 -6.53
N ILE A 168 -4.72 3.97 -6.93
CA ILE A 168 -5.95 3.20 -6.69
C ILE A 168 -5.89 1.84 -7.39
N ILE A 169 -5.47 1.82 -8.67
CA ILE A 169 -5.29 0.57 -9.43
C ILE A 169 -4.24 -0.31 -8.73
N TYR A 170 -3.11 0.28 -8.34
CA TYR A 170 -2.04 -0.44 -7.66
C TYR A 170 -2.48 -1.05 -6.32
N PHE A 171 -3.19 -0.29 -5.47
CA PHE A 171 -3.76 -0.80 -4.22
C PHE A 171 -4.76 -1.93 -4.45
N TYR A 172 -5.62 -1.80 -5.46
CA TYR A 172 -6.56 -2.86 -5.79
C TYR A 172 -5.85 -4.14 -6.25
N ILE A 173 -4.90 -4.03 -7.16
CA ILE A 173 -4.11 -5.17 -7.64
C ILE A 173 -3.30 -5.79 -6.48
N GLY A 174 -2.62 -4.96 -5.68
CA GLY A 174 -1.84 -5.37 -4.51
C GLY A 174 -2.70 -6.15 -3.52
N SER A 175 -3.89 -5.66 -3.20
CA SER A 175 -4.82 -6.34 -2.29
C SER A 175 -5.25 -7.73 -2.79
N VAL A 176 -5.33 -7.96 -4.11
CA VAL A 176 -5.63 -9.29 -4.67
C VAL A 176 -4.46 -10.26 -4.42
N TYR A 177 -3.23 -9.83 -4.65
CA TYR A 177 -2.06 -10.67 -4.40
C TYR A 177 -1.84 -10.93 -2.91
N GLU A 178 -2.07 -9.91 -2.09
CA GLU A 178 -2.01 -9.99 -0.63
C GLU A 178 -3.05 -10.99 -0.11
N GLU A 179 -4.31 -10.93 -0.55
CA GLU A 179 -5.34 -11.90 -0.17
C GLU A 179 -4.96 -13.33 -0.58
N LYS A 180 -4.39 -13.54 -1.76
CA LYS A 180 -3.89 -14.86 -2.19
C LYS A 180 -2.80 -15.38 -1.25
N LYS A 181 -1.90 -14.50 -0.78
CA LYS A 181 -0.86 -14.86 0.20
C LYS A 181 -1.49 -15.19 1.56
N LEU A 182 -2.45 -14.40 2.03
CA LEU A 182 -3.13 -14.61 3.30
C LEU A 182 -3.95 -15.90 3.32
N ILE A 183 -4.59 -16.27 2.20
CA ILE A 183 -5.25 -17.59 2.06
C ILE A 183 -4.24 -18.73 2.17
N ARG A 184 -3.04 -18.61 1.58
CA ARG A 184 -2.00 -19.65 1.70
C ARG A 184 -1.50 -19.81 3.13
N ILE A 185 -1.47 -18.73 3.92
CA ILE A 185 -0.94 -18.72 5.29
C ILE A 185 -2.01 -19.15 6.31
N PHE A 186 -3.22 -18.61 6.20
CA PHE A 186 -4.28 -18.76 7.20
C PHE A 186 -5.41 -19.71 6.75
N GLY A 187 -5.39 -20.16 5.49
CA GLY A 187 -6.32 -21.15 4.95
C GLY A 187 -7.78 -20.74 5.13
N LYS A 188 -8.58 -21.68 5.63
CA LYS A 188 -10.04 -21.55 5.72
C LYS A 188 -10.49 -20.35 6.55
N VAL A 189 -9.75 -20.03 7.61
CA VAL A 189 -10.08 -18.93 8.52
C VAL A 189 -10.11 -17.59 7.76
N TYR A 190 -9.19 -17.38 6.82
CA TYR A 190 -9.18 -16.18 6.01
C TYR A 190 -10.27 -16.18 4.94
N GLU A 191 -10.57 -17.33 4.33
CA GLU A 191 -11.68 -17.45 3.37
C GLU A 191 -13.02 -17.11 4.01
N ASP A 192 -13.27 -17.56 5.24
CA ASP A 192 -14.51 -17.26 5.94
C ASP A 192 -14.58 -15.77 6.32
N TYR A 193 -13.45 -15.18 6.72
CA TYR A 193 -13.34 -13.73 6.91
C TYR A 193 -13.65 -12.93 5.63
N GLN A 194 -13.23 -13.42 4.45
CA GLN A 194 -13.54 -12.78 3.17
C GLN A 194 -15.04 -12.72 2.83
N LYS A 195 -15.85 -13.63 3.40
CA LYS A 195 -17.30 -13.64 3.20
C LYS A 195 -18.02 -12.59 4.04
N GLU A 196 -17.47 -12.25 5.20
CA GLU A 196 -18.13 -11.41 6.21
C GLU A 196 -17.71 -9.94 6.14
N VAL A 197 -16.48 -9.66 5.70
CA VAL A 197 -15.89 -8.31 5.71
C VAL A 197 -15.45 -7.92 4.32
N PRO A 198 -15.85 -6.78 3.74
CA PRO A 198 -15.49 -6.38 2.38
C PRO A 198 -14.00 -6.04 2.23
N ARG A 199 -13.50 -6.04 0.99
CA ARG A 199 -12.07 -5.86 0.71
C ARG A 199 -11.52 -4.49 1.13
N ILE A 200 -12.01 -3.41 0.52
CA ILE A 200 -11.50 -2.04 0.70
C ILE A 200 -12.59 -1.16 1.31
N PHE A 201 -13.70 -0.96 0.59
CA PHE A 201 -14.77 -0.07 1.03
C PHE A 201 -15.62 -0.75 2.12
N PRO A 202 -15.82 -0.11 3.29
CA PRO A 202 -16.56 -0.67 4.42
C PRO A 202 -18.08 -0.62 4.21
N ILE A 203 -18.53 -1.03 3.03
CA ILE A 203 -19.94 -1.15 2.68
C ILE A 203 -20.28 -2.63 2.78
N LYS A 204 -21.03 -3.00 3.81
CA LYS A 204 -21.73 -4.29 3.79
C LYS A 204 -22.82 -4.17 2.74
N ILE A 205 -22.57 -4.65 1.53
CA ILE A 205 -23.68 -4.94 0.61
C ILE A 205 -24.50 -6.00 1.35
N PHE A 206 -25.71 -5.63 1.77
CA PHE A 206 -26.61 -6.47 2.54
C PHE A 206 -26.71 -7.87 1.93
N ASN A 207 -26.04 -8.85 2.51
CA ASN A 207 -26.43 -10.24 2.31
C ASN A 207 -27.58 -10.51 3.29
N ASN A 208 -28.80 -10.20 2.83
CA ASN A 208 -29.99 -10.88 3.33
C ASN A 208 -29.76 -12.38 3.16
N LYS A 209 -29.44 -13.08 4.25
CA LYS A 209 -29.77 -14.50 4.35
C LYS A 209 -31.23 -14.56 4.76
N SER A 210 -32.10 -14.76 3.77
CA SER A 210 -33.43 -15.35 3.95
C SER A 210 -33.30 -16.78 4.45
#